data_AF-Q064B0-F1
#
_entry.id   AF-Q064B0-F1
#
_cell.length_a   1.000
_cell.length_b   1.000
_cell.length_c   1.000
_cell.angle_alpha   90.00
_cell.angle_beta   90.00
_cell.angle_gamma   90.00
#
_symmetry.space_group_name_H-M   'P 1'
#
loop_
_entity.id
_entity.type
_entity.pdbx_description
1 polymer ?
#
loop_
_entity_poly.entity_id
_entity_poly.type
_entity_poly.pdbx_seq_one_letter_code
_entity_poly.pdbx_strand_id
1 'polypeptide(L)'
;MATREEIRAVFVDPQLDGMERLYGAIGEILLTGAAFENAYSLVIAAGDVQSTTWIQFCVQCATRFDEPPEESEFLAVLEEFSRIHVGA
;
A
#
# COMPACT_ATOMS: atom_id res chain seq x y z
N MET A 1 -15.30 -8.27 9.32
CA MET A 1 -14.56 -7.60 8.22
C MET A 1 -14.16 -6.20 8.66
N ALA A 2 -12.87 -5.86 8.55
CA ALA A 2 -12.36 -4.54 8.92
C ALA A 2 -12.94 -3.43 8.03
N THR A 3 -13.27 -2.30 8.63
CA THR A 3 -13.75 -1.11 7.95
C THR A 3 -12.60 -0.36 7.27
N ARG A 4 -12.91 0.46 6.27
CA ARG A 4 -11.91 1.31 5.60
C ARG A 4 -11.18 2.25 6.56
N GLU A 5 -11.83 2.71 7.62
CA GLU A 5 -11.21 3.54 8.66
C GLU A 5 -10.18 2.76 9.48
N GLU A 6 -10.48 1.51 9.83
CA GLU A 6 -9.53 0.63 10.51
C GLU A 6 -8.34 0.28 9.61
N ILE A 7 -8.57 0.04 8.32
CA ILE A 7 -7.49 -0.17 7.35
C ILE A 7 -6.60 1.08 7.27
N ARG A 8 -7.18 2.28 7.10
CA ARG A 8 -6.42 3.54 7.09
C ARG A 8 -5.61 3.73 8.37
N ALA A 9 -6.16 3.40 9.54
CA ALA A 9 -5.44 3.53 10.80
C ALA A 9 -4.13 2.73 10.80
N VAL A 10 -4.12 1.55 10.19
CA VAL A 10 -2.91 0.72 10.06
C VAL A 10 -1.86 1.32 9.11
N PHE A 11 -2.30 2.04 8.06
CA PHE A 11 -1.39 2.75 7.14
C PHE A 11 -0.78 4.02 7.75
N VAL A 12 -1.49 4.69 8.66
CA VAL A 12 -1.00 5.89 9.37
C VAL A 12 -0.08 5.51 10.54
N ASP A 13 -0.18 4.28 11.02
CA ASP A 13 0.61 3.81 12.15
C ASP A 13 2.10 3.69 11.77
N PRO A 14 3.02 4.34 12.50
CA PRO A 14 4.42 4.50 12.12
C PRO A 14 5.29 3.24 12.32
N GLN A 15 4.73 2.04 12.15
CA GLN A 15 5.40 0.79 12.49
C GLN A 15 6.37 0.25 11.45
N LEU A 16 6.34 0.75 10.21
CA LEU A 16 7.21 0.29 9.13
C LEU A 16 7.87 1.45 8.39
N ASP A 17 9.14 1.66 8.71
CA ASP A 17 10.06 2.45 7.90
C ASP A 17 10.14 1.87 6.48
N GLY A 18 9.78 2.67 5.48
CA GLY A 18 9.85 2.30 4.07
C GLY A 18 8.51 2.30 3.32
N MET A 19 7.38 2.41 4.01
CA MET A 19 6.08 2.56 3.35
C MET A 19 6.02 3.82 2.47
N GLU A 20 6.68 4.91 2.88
CA GLU A 20 6.82 6.12 2.05
C GLU A 20 7.51 5.84 0.70
N ARG A 21 8.53 4.96 0.68
CA ARG A 21 9.20 4.59 -0.57
C ARG A 21 8.30 3.74 -1.47
N LEU A 22 7.46 2.90 -0.89
CA LEU A 22 6.45 2.15 -1.63
C LEU A 22 5.41 3.10 -2.25
N TYR A 23 4.88 4.04 -1.46
CA TYR A 23 3.94 5.05 -1.94
C TYR A 23 4.54 5.89 -3.06
N GLY A 24 5.79 6.31 -2.91
CA GLY A 24 6.54 7.02 -3.96
C GLY A 24 6.66 6.20 -5.23
N ALA A 25 7.15 4.95 -5.15
CA ALA A 25 7.36 4.11 -6.33
C ALA A 25 6.06 3.83 -7.11
N ILE A 26 4.95 3.57 -6.40
CA ILE A 26 3.63 3.40 -7.03
C ILE A 26 3.15 4.74 -7.59
N GLY A 27 3.23 5.81 -6.81
CA GLY A 27 2.79 7.16 -7.18
C GLY A 27 3.50 7.72 -8.41
N GLU A 28 4.81 7.49 -8.55
CA GLU A 28 5.59 7.89 -9.73
C GLU A 28 5.04 7.25 -11.02
N ILE A 29 4.63 5.98 -10.95
CA ILE A 29 4.00 5.29 -12.09
C ILE A 29 2.59 5.83 -12.33
N LEU A 30 1.82 6.11 -11.27
CA LEU A 30 0.49 6.73 -11.39
C LEU A 30 0.54 8.10 -12.08
N LEU A 31 1.58 8.91 -11.84
CA LEU A 31 1.77 10.20 -12.50
C LEU A 31 1.95 10.08 -14.03
N THR A 32 2.31 8.90 -14.54
CA THR A 32 2.37 8.63 -15.98
C THR A 32 1.00 8.41 -16.62
N GLY A 33 -0.08 8.41 -15.81
CA GLY A 33 -1.44 8.08 -16.24
C GLY A 33 -1.74 6.59 -16.25
N ALA A 34 -0.87 5.76 -15.69
CA ALA A 34 -1.09 4.33 -15.55
C ALA A 34 -2.20 4.02 -14.53
N ALA A 35 -2.92 2.92 -14.74
CA ALA A 35 -3.84 2.38 -13.75
C ALA A 35 -3.09 1.84 -12.52
N PHE A 36 -3.71 1.93 -11.34
CA PHE A 36 -3.12 1.47 -10.08
C PHE A 36 -2.73 -0.01 -10.12
N GLU A 37 -3.58 -0.88 -10.64
CA GLU A 37 -3.27 -2.33 -10.75
C GLU A 37 -1.96 -2.58 -11.52
N ASN A 38 -1.71 -1.80 -12.57
CA ASN A 38 -0.47 -1.89 -13.35
C ASN A 38 0.73 -1.34 -12.56
N ALA A 39 0.58 -0.15 -11.95
CA ALA A 39 1.62 0.45 -11.12
C ALA A 39 2.04 -0.47 -9.96
N TYR A 40 1.05 -1.02 -9.24
CA TYR A 40 1.26 -1.98 -8.18
C TYR A 40 1.97 -3.24 -8.69
N SER A 41 1.47 -3.86 -9.75
CA SER A 41 2.07 -5.07 -10.32
C SER A 41 3.53 -4.86 -10.72
N LEU A 42 3.88 -3.72 -11.33
CA LEU A 42 5.25 -3.39 -11.69
C LEU A 42 6.17 -3.26 -10.48
N VAL A 43 5.72 -2.55 -9.43
CA VAL A 43 6.52 -2.36 -8.20
C VAL A 43 6.72 -3.68 -7.46
N ILE A 44 5.70 -4.54 -7.40
CA ILE A 44 5.81 -5.86 -6.76
C ILE A 44 6.69 -6.81 -7.59
N ALA A 45 6.53 -6.83 -8.92
CA ALA A 45 7.32 -7.68 -9.80
C ALA A 45 8.81 -7.29 -9.84
N ALA A 46 9.14 -6.03 -9.58
CA ALA A 46 10.53 -5.57 -9.49
C ALA A 46 11.29 -6.22 -8.33
N GLY A 47 10.59 -6.70 -7.28
CA GLY A 47 11.22 -7.45 -6.19
C GLY A 47 12.21 -6.65 -5.33
N ASP A 48 12.22 -5.32 -5.45
CA ASP A 48 13.14 -4.43 -4.75
C ASP A 48 12.68 -4.19 -3.30
N VAL A 49 13.43 -3.37 -2.54
CA VAL A 49 13.21 -3.06 -1.12
C VAL A 49 11.75 -2.68 -0.83
N GLN A 50 11.10 -1.91 -1.71
CA GLN A 50 9.71 -1.48 -1.57
C GLN A 50 8.75 -2.69 -1.55
N SER A 51 8.96 -3.68 -2.43
CA SER A 51 8.14 -4.89 -2.48
C SER A 51 8.32 -5.75 -1.23
N THR A 52 9.54 -5.82 -0.69
CA THR A 52 9.82 -6.55 0.55
C THR A 52 9.18 -5.85 1.75
N THR A 53 9.26 -4.51 1.82
CA THR A 53 8.57 -3.71 2.84
C THR A 53 7.06 -3.90 2.77
N TRP A 54 6.48 -3.96 1.57
CA TRP A 54 5.05 -4.24 1.40
C TRP A 54 4.65 -5.61 1.93
N ILE A 55 5.42 -6.67 1.63
CA ILE A 55 5.15 -8.01 2.15
C ILE A 55 5.20 -8.02 3.68
N GLN A 56 6.21 -7.37 4.27
CA GLN A 56 6.33 -7.24 5.73
C GLN A 56 5.16 -6.49 6.33
N PHE A 57 4.71 -5.41 5.69
CA PHE A 57 3.51 -4.67 6.07
C PHE A 57 2.27 -5.57 6.05
N CYS A 58 2.00 -6.28 4.96
CA CYS A 58 0.86 -7.19 4.86
C CYS A 58 0.87 -8.25 5.97
N VAL A 59 2.03 -8.82 6.30
CA VAL A 59 2.17 -9.80 7.38
C VAL A 59 1.86 -9.15 8.75
N GLN A 60 2.37 -7.95 9.02
CA GLN A 60 2.05 -7.24 10.27
C GLN A 60 0.56 -6.88 10.35
N CYS A 61 -0.04 -6.40 9.25
CA CYS A 61 -1.46 -6.10 9.19
C CYS A 61 -2.32 -7.33 9.47
N ALA A 62 -1.94 -8.50 8.93
CA ALA A 62 -2.63 -9.75 9.19
C ALA A 62 -2.65 -10.15 10.68
N THR A 63 -1.68 -9.69 11.48
CA THR A 63 -1.67 -9.91 12.94
C THR A 63 -2.52 -8.93 13.74
N ARG A 64 -3.00 -7.85 13.11
CA ARG A 64 -3.77 -6.78 13.76
C ARG A 64 -5.27 -6.93 13.63
N PHE A 65 -5.73 -7.67 12.63
CA PHE A 65 -7.13 -7.91 12.40
C PHE A 65 -7.49 -9.34 12.83
N ASP A 66 -8.57 -9.50 13.61
CA ASP A 66 -9.14 -10.82 13.92
C ASP A 66 -9.63 -11.54 12.66
N GLU A 67 -10.09 -10.77 11.66
CA GLU A 67 -10.45 -11.23 10.32
C GLU A 67 -9.71 -10.39 9.28
N PRO A 68 -9.06 -10.99 8.27
CA PRO A 68 -8.34 -10.22 7.25
C PRO A 68 -9.29 -9.26 6.51
N PRO A 69 -8.83 -8.03 6.21
CA PRO A 69 -9.59 -7.08 5.40
C PRO A 69 -9.78 -7.62 3.97
N GLU A 70 -10.76 -7.09 3.24
CA GLU A 70 -10.86 -7.36 1.80
C GLU A 70 -9.63 -6.80 1.09
N GLU A 71 -9.05 -7.60 0.20
CA GLU A 71 -7.88 -7.20 -0.59
C GLU A 71 -8.17 -5.94 -1.41
N SER A 72 -9.35 -5.84 -2.01
CA SER A 72 -9.78 -4.66 -2.79
C SER A 72 -9.80 -3.38 -1.96
N GLU A 73 -10.37 -3.43 -0.75
CA GLU A 73 -10.40 -2.27 0.17
C GLU A 73 -8.99 -1.92 0.67
N PHE A 74 -8.17 -2.94 0.95
CA PHE A 74 -6.80 -2.76 1.40
C PHE A 74 -5.93 -2.10 0.32
N LEU A 75 -6.06 -2.55 -0.92
CA LEU A 75 -5.39 -1.97 -2.09
C LEU A 75 -5.93 -0.58 -2.43
N ALA A 76 -7.23 -0.31 -2.24
CA ALA A 76 -7.80 1.02 -2.43
C ALA A 76 -7.22 2.05 -1.46
N VAL A 77 -6.94 1.65 -0.21
CA VAL A 77 -6.23 2.50 0.76
C VAL A 77 -4.76 2.70 0.35
N LEU A 78 -4.07 1.66 -0.13
CA LEU A 78 -2.72 1.82 -0.69
C LEU A 78 -2.68 2.82 -1.85
N GLU A 79 -3.63 2.74 -2.78
CA GLU A 79 -3.77 3.70 -3.88
C GLU A 79 -3.95 5.13 -3.37
N GLU A 80 -4.87 5.31 -2.41
CA GLU A 80 -5.14 6.62 -1.80
C GLU A 80 -3.87 7.24 -1.22
N PHE A 81 -3.11 6.49 -0.42
CA PHE A 81 -1.86 6.96 0.17
C PHE A 81 -0.78 7.24 -0.89
N SER A 82 -0.70 6.40 -1.93
CA SER A 82 0.24 6.60 -3.03
C SER A 82 -0.04 7.89 -3.80
N ARG A 83 -1.32 8.19 -4.08
CA ARG A 83 -1.77 9.43 -4.73
C ARG A 83 -1.51 10.66 -3.86
N ILE A 84 -1.86 10.59 -2.57
CA ILE A 84 -1.60 11.67 -1.60
C ILE A 84 -0.11 11.98 -1.53
N HIS A 85 0.75 10.95 -1.52
CA HIS A 85 2.20 11.12 -1.40
C HIS A 85 2.81 11.90 -2.58
N VAL A 86 2.33 11.67 -3.81
CA VAL A 86 2.84 12.35 -5.01
C VAL A 86 2.01 13.56 -5.45
N GLY A 87 0.90 13.86 -4.77
CA GLY A 87 0.01 14.97 -5.10
C GLY A 87 -0.79 14.78 -6.40
N ALA A 88 -1.11 13.52 -6.76
CA ALA A 88 -1.83 13.13 -7.98
C ALA A 88 -3.35 12.96 -7.78
#